data_AF-A0A1C5CMU4-F1
#
_entry.id   AF-A0A1C5CMU4-F1
#
_cell.length_a   1.000
_cell.length_b   1.000
_cell.length_c   1.000
_cell.angle_alpha   90.00
_cell.angle_beta   90.00
_cell.angle_gamma   90.00
#
_symmetry.space_group_name_H-M   'P 1'
#
loop_
_entity.id
_entity.type
_entity.pdbx_description
1 polymer ?
#
loop_
_entity_poly.entity_id
_entity_poly.type
_entity_poly.pdbx_seq_one_letter_code
_entity_poly.pdbx_strand_id
1 'polypeptide(L)'
;MNDSSVPEPDNLALSRKEDFKAFAEGPRRSRPDLLTRKQLKSLDTQERADYDRQRRKWHANIGPVKTPQLAELHEDLWDIVDSNEQDGDKAKGAVAVDAFPGLGKTTSVLAFARDFHQREIEESGPFTSQGHERIPVCRVGLTGNTGMKDLNRAMLEFFGHPGQGRGTTAQFGRRVLDCVLSCDVRLVVLDDLHF
;
A
#
# COMPACT_ATOMS: atom_id res chain seq x y z
N MET A 1 -31.94 -2.50 -15.56
CA MET A 1 -30.97 -1.39 -15.74
C MET A 1 -29.90 -1.60 -14.68
N ASN A 2 -28.74 -2.11 -15.09
CA ASN A 2 -27.62 -2.39 -14.20
C ASN A 2 -26.95 -1.07 -13.84
N ASP A 3 -27.09 -0.69 -12.58
CA ASP A 3 -26.29 0.37 -11.98
C ASP A 3 -24.87 -0.17 -11.82
N SER A 4 -24.03 0.13 -12.81
CA SER A 4 -22.61 -0.16 -12.77
C SER A 4 -21.99 1.00 -12.02
N SER A 5 -21.99 0.93 -10.70
CA SER A 5 -21.32 1.91 -9.86
C SER A 5 -19.84 1.94 -10.27
N VAL A 6 -19.47 3.03 -10.93
CA VAL A 6 -18.07 3.35 -11.21
C VAL A 6 -17.39 3.45 -9.84
N PRO A 7 -16.37 2.64 -9.54
CA PRO A 7 -15.71 2.71 -8.24
C PRO A 7 -15.18 4.12 -8.01
N GLU A 8 -15.45 4.67 -6.83
CA GLU A 8 -14.99 6.00 -6.43
C GLU A 8 -13.46 6.10 -6.57
N PRO A 9 -12.93 7.20 -7.12
CA PRO A 9 -11.52 7.34 -7.48
C PRO A 9 -10.56 7.22 -6.28
N ASP A 10 -11.05 7.40 -5.05
CA ASP A 10 -10.24 7.23 -3.84
C ASP A 10 -9.86 5.77 -3.57
N ASN A 11 -10.64 4.79 -4.06
CA ASN A 11 -10.33 3.35 -3.87
C ASN A 11 -9.36 2.79 -4.95
N LEU A 12 -9.09 3.56 -6.02
CA LEU A 12 -8.17 3.16 -7.10
C LEU A 12 -6.71 3.55 -6.84
N ALA A 13 -6.45 4.47 -5.91
CA ALA A 13 -5.08 4.83 -5.55
C ALA A 13 -4.37 3.60 -4.96
N LEU A 14 -3.26 3.16 -5.58
CA LEU A 14 -2.48 1.97 -5.20
C LEU A 14 -3.14 0.62 -5.54
N SER A 15 -3.95 0.56 -6.60
CA SER A 15 -4.55 -0.68 -7.11
C SER A 15 -3.63 -1.48 -8.04
N ARG A 16 -2.55 -0.86 -8.56
CA ARG A 16 -1.50 -1.49 -9.37
C ARG A 16 -0.18 -1.55 -8.60
N LYS A 17 0.66 -2.53 -8.91
CA LYS A 17 2.01 -2.67 -8.32
C LYS A 17 2.88 -1.45 -8.60
N GLU A 18 2.73 -0.82 -9.76
CA GLU A 18 3.48 0.38 -10.14
C GLU A 18 3.09 1.57 -9.25
N ASP A 19 1.80 1.72 -8.97
CA ASP A 19 1.29 2.78 -8.09
C ASP A 19 1.76 2.55 -6.64
N PHE A 20 1.66 1.31 -6.15
CA PHE A 20 2.16 0.94 -4.83
C PHE A 20 3.67 1.19 -4.71
N LYS A 21 4.46 0.77 -5.70
CA LYS A 21 5.90 0.98 -5.73
C LYS A 21 6.25 2.47 -5.72
N ALA A 22 5.59 3.27 -6.55
CA ALA A 22 5.79 4.72 -6.57
C ALA A 22 5.45 5.39 -5.22
N PHE A 23 4.45 4.88 -4.51
CA PHE A 23 4.13 5.29 -3.15
C PHE A 23 5.20 4.86 -2.13
N ALA A 24 5.64 3.61 -2.19
CA ALA A 24 6.58 3.05 -1.24
C ALA A 24 7.98 3.66 -1.39
N GLU A 25 8.51 3.70 -2.60
CA GLU A 25 9.86 4.18 -2.93
C GLU A 25 9.92 5.69 -3.18
N GLY A 26 8.76 6.36 -3.20
CA GLY A 26 8.68 7.80 -3.36
C GLY A 26 9.44 8.57 -2.28
N PRO A 27 10.09 9.70 -2.62
CA PRO A 27 10.90 10.46 -1.67
C PRO A 27 10.05 10.89 -0.48
N ARG A 28 10.63 10.81 0.73
CA ARG A 28 10.00 11.40 1.93
C ARG A 28 9.80 12.89 1.66
N ARG A 29 8.54 13.34 1.68
CA ARG A 29 8.21 14.75 1.43
C ARG A 29 8.88 15.62 2.50
N SER A 30 9.76 16.52 2.06
CA SER A 30 10.40 17.48 2.95
C SER A 30 9.36 18.47 3.47
N ARG A 31 9.30 18.62 4.80
CA ARG A 31 8.52 19.69 5.42
C ARG A 31 9.08 21.04 4.93
N PRO A 32 8.26 21.95 4.38
CA PRO A 32 8.72 23.29 4.04
C PRO A 32 9.28 23.99 5.28
N ASP A 33 10.35 24.78 5.10
CA ASP A 33 11.00 25.49 6.20
C ASP A 33 10.00 26.35 6.99
N LEU A 34 10.15 26.38 8.31
CA LEU A 34 9.30 27.19 9.17
C LEU A 34 9.77 28.65 9.12
N LEU A 35 9.19 29.42 8.21
CA LEU A 35 9.47 30.86 8.14
C LEU A 35 8.77 31.62 9.27
N THR A 36 9.56 32.44 9.98
CA THR A 36 9.04 33.41 10.96
C THR A 36 8.19 34.48 10.27
N ARG A 37 7.36 35.20 11.05
CA ARG A 37 6.58 36.33 10.53
C ARG A 37 7.45 37.39 9.82
N LYS A 38 8.69 37.59 10.28
CA LYS A 38 9.62 38.55 9.66
C LYS A 38 10.11 38.06 8.30
N GLN A 39 10.51 36.79 8.21
CA GLN A 39 10.93 36.17 6.94
C GLN A 39 9.78 36.12 5.93
N LEU A 40 8.57 35.81 6.38
CA LEU A 40 7.37 35.80 5.53
C LEU A 40 7.02 37.18 4.95
N LYS A 41 7.41 38.26 5.63
CA LYS A 41 7.22 39.65 5.18
C LYS A 41 8.35 40.12 4.26
N SER A 42 9.50 39.46 4.28
CA SER A 42 10.64 39.80 3.41
C SER A 42 10.62 39.06 2.07
N LEU A 43 9.75 38.05 1.91
CA LEU A 43 9.56 37.39 0.62
C LEU A 43 8.87 38.33 -0.37
N ASP A 44 9.28 38.25 -1.63
CA ASP A 44 8.52 38.85 -2.71
C ASP A 44 7.21 38.08 -2.99
N THR A 45 6.38 38.62 -3.88
CA THR A 45 5.07 38.03 -4.21
C THR A 45 5.19 36.62 -4.79
N GLN A 46 6.20 36.36 -5.63
CA GLN A 46 6.40 35.08 -6.30
C GLN A 46 6.94 34.04 -5.33
N GLU A 47 7.96 34.38 -4.55
CA GLU A 47 8.53 33.55 -3.49
C GLU A 47 7.47 33.17 -2.45
N ARG A 48 6.60 34.12 -2.10
CA ARG A 48 5.50 33.87 -1.17
C ARG A 48 4.48 32.90 -1.76
N ALA A 49 4.10 33.07 -3.03
CA ALA A 49 3.16 32.18 -3.71
C ALA A 49 3.71 30.75 -3.81
N ASP A 50 5.01 30.60 -4.08
CA ASP A 50 5.66 29.29 -4.17
C ASP A 50 5.82 28.63 -2.81
N TYR A 51 6.16 29.40 -1.76
CA TYR A 51 6.15 28.92 -0.38
C TYR A 51 4.76 28.44 0.06
N ASP A 52 3.70 29.22 -0.21
CA ASP A 52 2.33 28.85 0.14
C ASP A 52 1.82 27.67 -0.69
N ARG A 53 2.29 27.49 -1.93
CA ARG A 53 2.04 26.30 -2.76
C ARG A 53 2.69 25.07 -2.13
N GLN A 54 3.97 25.17 -1.73
CA GLN A 54 4.69 24.08 -1.06
C GLN A 54 4.02 23.69 0.26
N ARG A 55 3.62 24.68 1.07
CA ARG A 55 2.87 24.44 2.32
C ARG A 55 1.52 23.78 2.09
N ARG A 56 0.73 24.25 1.12
CA ARG A 56 -0.56 23.61 0.80
C ARG A 56 -0.38 22.16 0.36
N LYS A 57 0.59 21.90 -0.53
CA LYS A 57 0.93 20.54 -0.94
C LYS A 57 1.34 19.67 0.25
N TRP A 58 2.19 20.19 1.15
CA TRP A 58 2.61 19.47 2.34
C TRP A 58 1.44 19.19 3.29
N HIS A 59 0.62 20.21 3.61
CA HIS A 59 -0.53 20.09 4.52
C HIS A 59 -1.61 19.14 3.97
N ALA A 60 -1.84 19.12 2.66
CA ALA A 60 -2.80 18.20 2.02
C ALA A 60 -2.31 16.75 1.98
N ASN A 61 -1.03 16.50 2.28
CA ASN A 61 -0.38 15.21 2.14
C ASN A 61 0.45 14.85 3.38
N ILE A 62 0.05 15.35 4.55
CA ILE A 62 0.66 14.93 5.82
C ILE A 62 0.41 13.43 5.93
N GLY A 63 1.51 12.65 6.02
CA GLY A 63 1.41 11.21 6.24
C GLY A 63 0.72 10.90 7.59
N PRO A 64 0.44 9.63 7.89
CA PRO A 64 -0.18 9.27 9.17
C PRO A 64 0.57 9.92 10.34
N VAL A 65 -0.19 10.61 11.19
CA VAL A 65 0.36 11.17 12.42
C VAL A 65 0.73 9.99 13.30
N LYS A 66 1.99 9.86 13.70
CA LYS A 66 2.46 8.82 14.62
C LYS A 66 1.82 9.03 15.99
N THR A 67 0.65 8.44 16.20
CA THR A 67 0.02 8.33 17.51
C THR A 67 0.60 7.12 18.26
N PRO A 68 0.53 7.09 19.59
CA PRO A 68 0.93 5.90 20.36
C PRO A 68 0.23 4.62 19.88
N GLN A 69 -1.08 4.71 19.57
CA GLN A 69 -1.86 3.56 19.07
C GLN A 69 -1.36 3.06 17.72
N LEU A 70 -0.90 3.97 16.84
CA LEU A 70 -0.33 3.58 15.56
C LEU A 70 1.04 2.90 15.72
N ALA A 71 1.85 3.38 16.67
CA ALA A 71 3.13 2.76 16.97
C ALA A 71 2.93 1.34 17.52
N GLU A 72 2.04 1.16 18.50
CA GLU A 72 1.71 -0.16 19.06
C GLU A 72 1.22 -1.14 17.97
N LEU A 73 0.31 -0.70 17.10
CA LEU A 73 -0.15 -1.51 15.97
C LEU A 73 1.00 -1.92 15.03
N HIS A 74 1.93 -1.01 14.74
CA HIS A 74 3.07 -1.30 13.86
C HIS A 74 4.03 -2.30 14.49
N GLU A 75 4.33 -2.17 15.79
CA GLU A 75 5.15 -3.15 16.52
C GLU A 75 4.49 -4.54 16.49
N ASP A 76 3.19 -4.64 16.79
CA ASP A 76 2.45 -5.91 16.73
C ASP A 76 2.50 -6.54 15.32
N LEU A 77 2.36 -5.72 14.27
CA LEU A 77 2.46 -6.19 12.88
C LEU A 77 3.86 -6.68 12.53
N TRP A 78 4.92 -6.00 13.00
CA TRP A 78 6.30 -6.43 12.80
C TRP A 78 6.59 -7.75 13.52
N ASP A 79 6.17 -7.88 14.77
CA ASP A 79 6.33 -9.13 15.55
C ASP A 79 5.68 -10.33 14.83
N ILE A 80 4.49 -10.14 14.24
CA ILE A 80 3.80 -11.20 13.51
C ILE A 80 4.51 -11.54 12.20
N VAL A 81 4.99 -10.52 11.46
CA VAL A 81 5.72 -10.74 10.21
C VAL A 81 7.06 -11.43 10.47
N ASP A 82 7.81 -11.00 11.47
CA ASP A 82 9.15 -11.52 11.77
C ASP A 82 9.07 -12.91 12.43
N SER A 83 8.02 -13.20 13.20
CA SER A 83 7.79 -14.56 13.71
C SER A 83 7.41 -15.57 12.62
N ASN A 84 6.91 -15.11 11.46
CA ASN A 84 6.64 -15.97 10.30
C ASN A 84 7.92 -16.42 9.56
N GLU A 85 9.10 -15.90 9.90
CA GLU A 85 10.38 -16.40 9.37
C GLU A 85 10.79 -17.77 9.95
N GLN A 86 10.11 -18.25 11.01
CA GLN A 86 10.42 -19.54 11.60
C GLN A 86 10.02 -20.70 10.68
N ASP A 87 11.00 -21.50 10.27
CA ASP A 87 10.83 -22.68 9.42
C ASP A 87 9.79 -23.67 9.99
N GLY A 88 8.65 -23.76 9.30
CA GLY A 88 7.64 -24.77 9.55
C GLY A 88 6.55 -24.76 8.48
N ASP A 89 6.04 -25.94 8.14
CA ASP A 89 4.82 -26.18 7.33
C ASP A 89 3.55 -25.71 8.08
N LYS A 90 3.64 -24.62 8.83
CA LYS A 90 2.57 -24.07 9.65
C LYS A 90 1.93 -22.90 8.92
N ALA A 91 0.62 -22.74 9.14
CA ALA A 91 -0.11 -21.59 8.62
C ALA A 91 0.59 -20.29 9.04
N LYS A 92 0.99 -19.48 8.06
CA LYS A 92 1.57 -18.17 8.30
C LYS A 92 0.54 -17.28 8.99
N GLY A 93 0.95 -16.50 9.98
CA GLY A 93 0.09 -15.62 10.74
C GLY A 93 -0.67 -14.66 9.84
N ALA A 94 -2.00 -14.58 10.03
CA ALA A 94 -2.85 -13.58 9.41
C ALA A 94 -3.26 -12.57 10.47
N VAL A 95 -3.22 -11.28 10.12
CA VAL A 95 -3.65 -10.19 11.00
C VAL A 95 -4.90 -9.55 10.45
N ALA A 96 -5.95 -9.49 11.25
CA ALA A 96 -7.13 -8.69 10.97
C ALA A 96 -7.03 -7.38 11.75
N VAL A 97 -6.99 -6.25 11.04
CA VAL A 97 -6.97 -4.91 11.66
C VAL A 97 -8.37 -4.31 11.56
N ASP A 98 -9.08 -4.26 12.69
CA ASP A 98 -10.42 -3.67 12.79
C ASP A 98 -10.43 -2.39 13.66
N ALA A 99 -11.31 -1.45 13.30
CA ALA A 99 -11.52 -0.16 13.94
C ALA A 99 -12.77 0.49 13.34
N PHE A 100 -13.27 1.60 13.89
CA PHE A 100 -14.35 2.34 13.24
C PHE A 100 -13.92 2.95 11.89
N PRO A 101 -14.83 3.09 10.90
CA PRO A 101 -14.58 3.85 9.68
C PRO A 101 -14.09 5.27 9.99
N GLY A 102 -13.17 5.80 9.19
CA GLY A 102 -12.63 7.15 9.37
C GLY A 102 -11.50 7.28 10.41
N LEU A 103 -11.10 6.21 11.11
CA LEU A 103 -9.99 6.22 12.07
C LEU A 103 -8.60 5.96 11.44
N GLY A 104 -8.49 6.00 10.11
CA GLY A 104 -7.20 5.89 9.42
C GLY A 104 -6.62 4.48 9.33
N LYS A 105 -7.41 3.42 9.48
CA LYS A 105 -6.95 2.01 9.35
C LYS A 105 -6.15 1.76 8.08
N THR A 106 -6.75 2.05 6.93
CA THR A 106 -6.11 1.91 5.62
C THR A 106 -4.82 2.70 5.57
N THR A 107 -4.80 3.93 6.11
CA THR A 107 -3.60 4.76 6.21
C THR A 107 -2.50 4.11 7.05
N SER A 108 -2.87 3.52 8.20
CA SER A 108 -1.95 2.82 9.12
C SER A 108 -1.35 1.57 8.48
N VAL A 109 -2.20 0.74 7.85
CA VAL A 109 -1.77 -0.49 7.17
C VAL A 109 -0.91 -0.17 5.95
N LEU A 110 -1.25 0.85 5.16
CA LEU A 110 -0.43 1.28 4.03
C LEU A 110 0.92 1.85 4.47
N ALA A 111 0.99 2.52 5.61
CA ALA A 111 2.27 2.98 6.16
C ALA A 111 3.16 1.80 6.56
N PHE A 112 2.60 0.80 7.25
CA PHE A 112 3.32 -0.43 7.57
C PHE A 112 3.78 -1.16 6.30
N ALA A 113 2.89 -1.36 5.33
CA ALA A 113 3.20 -2.04 4.08
C ALA A 113 4.31 -1.33 3.28
N ARG A 114 4.34 0.01 3.33
CA ARG A 114 5.45 0.79 2.75
C ARG A 114 6.77 0.51 3.45
N ASP A 115 6.80 0.56 4.78
CA ASP A 115 8.01 0.33 5.56
C ASP A 115 8.51 -1.12 5.36
N PHE A 116 7.59 -2.10 5.30
CA PHE A 116 7.85 -3.50 4.93
C PHE A 116 8.49 -3.61 3.53
N HIS A 117 7.89 -2.99 2.51
CA HIS A 117 8.45 -2.99 1.15
C HIS A 117 9.88 -2.43 1.14
N GLN A 118 10.11 -1.30 1.82
CA GLN A 118 11.44 -0.68 1.87
C GLN A 118 12.48 -1.60 2.50
N ARG A 119 12.17 -2.23 3.64
CA ARG A 119 13.07 -3.19 4.31
C ARG A 119 13.48 -4.33 3.39
N GLU A 120 12.50 -4.96 2.75
CA GLU A 120 12.74 -6.09 1.84
C GLU A 120 13.58 -5.71 0.61
N ILE A 121 13.37 -4.50 0.05
CA ILE A 121 14.20 -4.01 -1.06
C ILE A 121 15.63 -3.67 -0.58
N GLU A 122 15.78 -3.10 0.61
CA GLU A 122 17.09 -2.80 1.20
C GLU A 122 17.90 -4.08 1.47
N GLU A 123 17.25 -5.14 1.93
CA GLU A 123 17.90 -6.41 2.30
C GLU A 123 18.14 -7.33 1.10
N SER A 124 17.14 -7.46 0.21
CA SER A 124 17.15 -8.47 -0.87
C SER A 124 17.29 -7.88 -2.28
N GLY A 125 17.38 -6.55 -2.39
CA GLY A 125 17.51 -5.83 -3.65
C GLY A 125 16.21 -5.76 -4.48
N PRO A 126 16.18 -4.90 -5.52
CA PRO A 126 14.96 -4.60 -6.29
C PRO A 126 14.53 -5.70 -7.28
N PHE A 127 15.32 -6.77 -7.45
CA PHE A 127 15.03 -7.86 -8.38
C PHE A 127 15.18 -9.22 -7.70
N THR A 128 14.37 -10.19 -8.13
CA THR A 128 14.48 -11.58 -7.70
C THR A 128 15.63 -12.29 -8.40
N SER A 129 16.01 -13.47 -7.92
CA SER A 129 17.06 -14.30 -8.53
C SER A 129 16.77 -14.71 -9.98
N GLN A 130 15.50 -14.69 -10.38
CA GLN A 130 15.04 -14.97 -11.75
C GLN A 130 14.95 -13.69 -12.61
N GLY A 131 15.38 -12.54 -12.09
CA GLY A 131 15.38 -11.26 -12.83
C GLY A 131 14.02 -10.57 -12.90
N HIS A 132 13.01 -11.05 -12.17
CA HIS A 132 11.75 -10.34 -12.04
C HIS A 132 11.88 -9.17 -11.08
N GLU A 133 11.08 -8.13 -11.30
CA GLU A 133 10.93 -7.04 -10.34
C GLU A 133 10.42 -7.59 -9.00
N ARG A 134 11.11 -7.24 -7.91
CA ARG A 134 10.70 -7.63 -6.55
C ARG A 134 9.58 -6.70 -6.09
N ILE A 135 8.45 -7.28 -5.70
CA ILE A 135 7.28 -6.58 -5.16
C ILE A 135 6.82 -7.36 -3.91
N PRO A 136 7.39 -7.07 -2.74
CA PRO A 136 7.12 -7.82 -1.50
C PRO A 136 5.69 -7.67 -0.98
N VAL A 137 4.95 -6.64 -1.42
CA VAL A 137 3.59 -6.36 -0.98
C VAL A 137 2.60 -6.48 -2.13
N CYS A 138 1.52 -7.24 -1.93
CA CYS A 138 0.35 -7.24 -2.80
C CYS A 138 -0.84 -6.63 -2.05
N ARG A 139 -1.29 -5.43 -2.46
CA ARG A 139 -2.44 -4.75 -1.85
C ARG A 139 -3.65 -4.85 -2.75
N VAL A 140 -4.77 -5.29 -2.19
CA VAL A 140 -6.02 -5.49 -2.89
C VAL A 140 -7.14 -4.83 -2.10
N GLY A 141 -7.83 -3.86 -2.72
CA GLY A 141 -9.11 -3.37 -2.21
C GLY A 141 -10.22 -4.32 -2.60
N LEU A 142 -11.04 -4.73 -1.64
CA LEU A 142 -12.18 -5.61 -1.89
C LEU A 142 -13.46 -4.79 -1.85
N THR A 143 -14.34 -4.96 -2.83
CA THR A 143 -15.63 -4.26 -2.86
C THR A 143 -16.76 -5.25 -2.54
N GLY A 144 -17.33 -5.15 -1.33
CA GLY A 144 -18.50 -5.95 -0.94
C GLY A 144 -18.25 -7.46 -0.89
N ASN A 145 -19.28 -8.27 -1.20
CA ASN A 145 -19.22 -9.74 -1.20
C ASN A 145 -18.28 -10.27 -2.28
N THR A 146 -16.99 -10.33 -1.95
CA THR A 146 -15.93 -10.72 -2.88
C THR A 146 -15.69 -12.23 -2.79
N GLY A 147 -16.07 -12.97 -3.83
CA GLY A 147 -15.75 -14.39 -3.93
C GLY A 147 -14.28 -14.63 -4.32
N MET A 148 -13.79 -15.87 -4.16
CA MET A 148 -12.40 -16.25 -4.53
C MET A 148 -12.01 -15.88 -5.96
N LYS A 149 -12.96 -15.89 -6.89
CA LYS A 149 -12.72 -15.51 -8.28
C LYS A 149 -12.40 -14.02 -8.41
N ASP A 150 -13.10 -13.19 -7.65
CA ASP A 150 -12.92 -11.73 -7.69
C ASP A 150 -11.66 -11.32 -6.94
N LEU A 151 -11.36 -11.95 -5.81
CA LEU A 151 -10.07 -11.78 -5.12
C LEU A 151 -8.89 -12.10 -6.05
N ASN A 152 -8.92 -13.28 -6.69
CA ASN A 152 -7.84 -13.64 -7.61
C ASN A 152 -7.74 -12.67 -8.79
N ARG A 153 -8.88 -12.18 -9.31
CA ARG A 153 -8.88 -11.18 -10.39
C ARG A 153 -8.27 -9.86 -9.94
N ALA A 154 -8.59 -9.39 -8.74
CA ALA A 154 -8.05 -8.16 -8.19
C ALA A 154 -6.55 -8.27 -7.90
N MET A 155 -6.06 -9.44 -7.46
CA MET A 155 -4.61 -9.70 -7.38
C MET A 155 -3.95 -9.70 -8.76
N LEU A 156 -4.54 -10.33 -9.78
CA LEU A 156 -4.00 -10.27 -11.15
C LEU A 156 -4.01 -8.83 -11.70
N GLU A 157 -5.01 -8.04 -11.31
CA GLU A 157 -5.08 -6.63 -11.61
C GLU A 157 -3.92 -5.88 -10.97
N PHE A 158 -3.65 -6.11 -9.70
CA PHE A 158 -2.50 -5.54 -9.00
C PHE A 158 -1.18 -5.80 -9.75
N PHE A 159 -0.95 -7.02 -10.22
CA PHE A 159 0.28 -7.35 -10.97
C PHE A 159 0.28 -6.89 -12.44
N GLY A 160 -0.81 -6.31 -12.95
CA GLY A 160 -0.93 -5.97 -14.37
C GLY A 160 -0.94 -7.20 -15.29
N HIS A 161 -1.34 -8.36 -14.79
CA HIS A 161 -1.20 -9.63 -15.51
C HIS A 161 -2.19 -9.71 -16.69
N PRO A 162 -1.74 -10.02 -17.93
CA PRO A 162 -2.59 -9.99 -19.13
C PRO A 162 -3.75 -10.99 -19.09
N GLY A 163 -3.59 -12.05 -18.30
CA GLY A 163 -4.63 -13.06 -18.03
C GLY A 163 -5.72 -12.66 -17.03
N GLN A 164 -5.88 -11.39 -16.67
CA GLN A 164 -6.89 -10.94 -15.69
C GLN A 164 -8.36 -11.04 -16.20
N GLY A 165 -8.59 -11.04 -17.52
CA GLY A 165 -9.94 -10.88 -18.09
C GLY A 165 -10.78 -12.16 -18.28
N ARG A 166 -10.15 -13.33 -18.47
CA ARG A 166 -10.85 -14.60 -18.75
C ARG A 166 -10.19 -15.78 -18.06
N GLY A 167 -10.99 -16.60 -17.39
CA GLY A 167 -10.55 -17.83 -16.74
C GLY A 167 -11.53 -18.36 -15.70
N THR A 168 -11.30 -19.61 -15.30
CA THR A 168 -11.91 -20.22 -14.11
C THR A 168 -11.19 -19.75 -12.85
N THR A 169 -11.81 -19.93 -11.67
CA THR A 169 -11.19 -19.60 -10.38
C THR A 169 -9.85 -20.31 -10.20
N ALA A 170 -9.74 -21.57 -10.60
CA ALA A 170 -8.49 -22.34 -10.53
C ALA A 170 -7.40 -21.78 -11.46
N GLN A 171 -7.78 -21.36 -12.68
CA GLN A 171 -6.84 -20.74 -13.61
C GLN A 171 -6.34 -19.38 -13.09
N PHE A 172 -7.22 -18.58 -12.49
CA PHE A 172 -6.79 -17.33 -11.86
C PHE A 172 -5.88 -17.59 -10.66
N GLY A 173 -6.23 -18.54 -9.78
CA GLY A 173 -5.39 -18.89 -8.63
C GLY A 173 -3.98 -19.32 -9.04
N ARG A 174 -3.84 -20.11 -10.11
CA ARG A 174 -2.52 -20.50 -10.63
C ARG A 174 -1.71 -19.30 -11.13
N ARG A 175 -2.33 -18.39 -11.89
CA ARG A 175 -1.66 -17.17 -12.37
C ARG A 175 -1.26 -16.25 -11.22
N VAL A 176 -2.11 -16.13 -10.19
CA VAL A 176 -1.80 -15.35 -8.98
C VAL A 176 -0.60 -15.96 -8.28
N LEU A 177 -0.58 -17.28 -8.10
CA LEU A 177 0.56 -17.98 -7.51
C LEU A 177 1.84 -17.72 -8.29
N ASP A 178 1.80 -17.80 -9.61
CA ASP A 178 2.96 -17.51 -10.47
C ASP A 178 3.45 -16.06 -10.24
N CYS A 179 2.55 -15.07 -10.17
CA CYS A 179 2.92 -13.67 -9.87
C CYS A 179 3.54 -13.52 -8.47
N VAL A 180 2.92 -14.12 -7.45
CA VAL A 180 3.35 -14.08 -6.05
C VAL A 180 4.75 -14.65 -5.89
N LEU A 181 5.03 -15.79 -6.52
CA LEU A 181 6.34 -16.42 -6.48
C LEU A 181 7.38 -15.65 -7.31
N SER A 182 7.01 -15.19 -8.51
CA SER A 182 7.93 -14.50 -9.41
C SER A 182 8.39 -13.15 -8.85
N CYS A 183 7.48 -12.41 -8.21
CA CYS A 183 7.77 -11.09 -7.62
C CYS A 183 8.25 -11.18 -6.16
N ASP A 184 8.35 -12.38 -5.61
CA ASP A 184 8.71 -12.67 -4.22
C ASP A 184 7.84 -11.91 -3.19
N VAL A 185 6.52 -12.00 -3.35
CA VAL A 185 5.55 -11.39 -2.43
C VAL A 185 5.62 -12.09 -1.08
N ARG A 186 5.69 -11.30 -0.01
CA ARG A 186 5.76 -11.75 1.39
C ARG A 186 4.60 -11.25 2.24
N LEU A 187 3.98 -10.15 1.85
CA LEU A 187 2.83 -9.55 2.53
C LEU A 187 1.66 -9.37 1.55
N VAL A 188 0.48 -9.86 1.92
CA VAL A 188 -0.78 -9.59 1.21
C VAL A 188 -1.67 -8.73 2.10
N VAL A 189 -2.04 -7.54 1.61
CA VAL A 189 -2.93 -6.61 2.29
C VAL A 189 -4.30 -6.66 1.62
N LEU A 190 -5.31 -7.08 2.37
CA LEU A 190 -6.71 -7.06 1.95
C LEU A 190 -7.42 -5.90 2.66
N ASP A 191 -7.86 -4.92 1.90
CA ASP A 191 -8.54 -3.72 2.39
C ASP A 191 -10.05 -3.85 2.14
N ASP A 192 -10.87 -3.17 2.97
CA ASP A 192 -12.34 -3.19 2.89
C ASP A 192 -13.01 -4.59 2.97
N LEU A 193 -12.46 -5.47 3.82
CA LEU A 193 -13.15 -6.73 4.16
C LEU A 193 -14.42 -6.45 4.97
N HIS A 194 -15.57 -6.84 4.42
CA HIS A 194 -16.86 -6.83 5.10
C HIS A 194 -17.30 -8.27 5.39
N PHE A 195 -17.64 -8.56 6.65
CA PHE A 195 -18.15 -9.86 7.10
C PHE A 195 -19.67 -9.81 7.33
#